data_AF-W2XQW5-F1
#
_entry.id   AF-W2XQW5-F1
#
_cell.length_a   1.000
_cell.length_b   1.000
_cell.length_c   1.000
_cell.angle_alpha   90.00
_cell.angle_beta   90.00
_cell.angle_gamma   90.00
#
_symmetry.space_group_name_H-M   'P 1'
#
loop_
_entity.id
_entity.type
_entity.pdbx_description
1 polymer ?
#
loop_
_entity_poly.entity_id
_entity_poly.type
_entity_poly.pdbx_seq_one_letter_code
_entity_poly.pdbx_strand_id
1 'polypeptide(L)'
;MTCGYKKQEGMDLSDGSDLTVDQPLLLPTDWFLTEEEITASRNGTPRSDLATYTTGNDVTTYTVTKEYFDAAFKDLSSTGEGDRVMLAGWGTDLIPFQPDVDGGNKSQLHDVVEGVIQRGGSFHALVWANLLDKAQNIKKNLIIAATNSMGKDEHPVAFVGGIDITSDRWDTMYHNESELREETGVKGDFDGWLDGHVRIHGPAAKDVAANFISRWNSDYEPTQGLAPDLLDFENPTYEDLEPLKYASSTTKSNLGNQNVQIVRTFSCKYKNYAEFAPYGENSLFQARIKALLNAKNFIYIEDQYFILVPELLEALLEVMPTIQRLIVVVQRPVGESKASGYEKYLYEMTSPIQKLYPNKFQIYTTKEELDLYIHTKVVIIDDVYLSVGSANWNRRSMTSDSELAANIIDDETVESPDGVKVLKAARDFRIRKFREMTGRSYEELDSMTFIEAANQFDVVAADNSSIIETYEVKKQAHGEVDGSDYGKQPRSRIRVYQALHERWLERHCHFTQGQRLPTPGDLSPFKTLTVDVQDESTVLQAAKELKGIPIGLLINNADIYTGGDSMASTIKESMMKEFEVHAAGPL
;
A
#
# COMPACT_ATOMS: atom_id res chain seq x y z
N MET A 1 24.13 -2.79 2.11
CA MET A 1 25.32 -2.34 2.87
C MET A 1 25.04 -2.54 4.35
N THR A 2 26.02 -2.67 5.24
CA THR A 2 25.78 -2.69 6.69
C THR A 2 25.86 -1.27 7.24
N CYS A 3 24.75 -0.52 7.20
CA CYS A 3 24.68 0.75 7.91
C CYS A 3 24.77 0.51 9.42
N GLY A 4 25.72 1.17 10.07
CA GLY A 4 25.91 1.08 11.51
C GLY A 4 25.07 2.14 12.21
N TYR A 5 23.80 1.83 12.48
CA TYR A 5 22.91 2.70 13.26
C TYR A 5 23.59 3.15 14.55
N LYS A 6 24.02 4.42 14.58
CA LYS A 6 24.59 5.04 15.77
C LYS A 6 23.44 5.42 16.69
N LYS A 7 23.04 4.46 17.53
CA LYS A 7 22.01 4.64 18.56
C LYS A 7 22.18 5.97 19.28
N GLN A 8 21.26 6.90 19.03
CA GLN A 8 21.28 8.23 19.62
C GLN A 8 20.94 8.13 21.11
N GLU A 9 21.88 8.50 21.98
CA GLU A 9 21.70 8.50 23.44
C GLU A 9 21.09 9.82 23.93
N GLY A 10 19.91 10.16 23.42
CA GLY A 10 19.18 11.36 23.79
C GLY A 10 17.91 11.59 22.96
N MET A 11 16.96 12.31 23.56
CA MET A 11 15.80 12.88 22.87
C MET A 11 16.22 14.20 22.21
N ASP A 12 15.96 14.34 20.92
CA ASP A 12 16.07 15.60 20.19
C ASP A 12 14.81 16.43 20.41
N LEU A 13 14.98 17.72 20.71
CA LEU A 13 13.91 18.68 20.95
C LEU A 13 13.87 19.79 19.88
N SER A 14 14.73 19.73 18.86
CA SER A 14 14.60 20.50 17.63
C SER A 14 13.24 20.23 16.98
N ASP A 15 12.58 21.26 16.46
CA ASP A 15 11.39 21.18 15.59
C ASP A 15 11.75 21.16 14.09
N GLY A 16 13.05 21.09 13.78
CA GLY A 16 13.61 21.16 12.43
C GLY A 16 13.93 22.58 11.93
N SER A 17 13.49 23.63 12.63
CA SER A 17 13.68 25.02 12.18
C SER A 17 15.11 25.56 12.35
N ASP A 18 15.93 24.91 13.19
CA ASP A 18 17.35 25.22 13.39
C ASP A 18 18.28 24.50 12.40
N LEU A 19 17.78 23.53 11.65
CA LEU A 19 18.54 22.83 10.63
C LEU A 19 18.65 23.66 9.34
N THR A 20 19.84 23.63 8.73
CA THR A 20 20.06 24.22 7.40
C THR A 20 19.48 23.30 6.32
N VAL A 21 18.77 23.88 5.36
CA VAL A 21 18.24 23.14 4.20
C VAL A 21 19.40 22.84 3.24
N ASP A 22 19.68 21.55 3.04
CA ASP A 22 20.68 21.06 2.09
C ASP A 22 20.08 20.95 0.69
N GLN A 23 20.87 21.19 -0.36
CA GLN A 23 20.42 21.00 -1.75
C GLN A 23 20.06 19.51 -1.99
N PRO A 24 18.81 19.17 -2.35
CA PRO A 24 18.41 17.80 -2.66
C PRO A 24 19.16 17.17 -3.83
N LEU A 25 19.21 15.84 -3.85
CA LEU A 25 19.77 15.03 -4.93
C LEU A 25 18.82 15.04 -6.13
N LEU A 26 19.21 15.64 -7.26
CA LEU A 26 18.28 15.87 -8.39
C LEU A 26 18.27 14.79 -9.48
N LEU A 27 19.16 13.78 -9.44
CA LEU A 27 19.29 12.85 -10.56
C LEU A 27 18.45 11.58 -10.35
N PRO A 28 17.74 11.06 -11.38
CA PRO A 28 17.01 9.79 -11.28
C PRO A 28 17.85 8.62 -10.78
N THR A 29 19.16 8.61 -11.10
CA THR A 29 20.12 7.58 -10.69
C THR A 29 20.43 7.56 -9.20
N ASP A 30 20.20 8.67 -8.49
CA ASP A 30 20.41 8.73 -7.04
C ASP A 30 19.31 7.91 -6.33
N TRP A 31 18.06 8.09 -6.76
CA TRP A 31 16.86 7.52 -6.13
C TRP A 31 16.48 6.14 -6.65
N PHE A 32 16.54 5.92 -7.96
CA PHE A 32 16.05 4.68 -8.57
C PHE A 32 17.00 3.50 -8.35
N LEU A 33 16.43 2.30 -8.25
CA LEU A 33 17.21 1.07 -8.21
C LEU A 33 17.94 0.84 -9.54
N THR A 34 19.21 0.44 -9.45
CA THR A 34 20.01 -0.09 -10.56
C THR A 34 19.54 -1.49 -10.96
N GLU A 35 19.99 -1.97 -12.13
CA GLU A 35 19.73 -3.34 -12.59
C GLU A 35 20.28 -4.39 -11.60
N GLU A 36 21.40 -4.11 -10.93
CA GLU A 36 21.98 -4.97 -9.89
C GLU A 36 21.08 -5.01 -8.64
N GLU A 37 20.60 -3.87 -8.16
CA GLU A 37 19.68 -3.80 -7.01
C GLU A 37 18.33 -4.47 -7.31
N ILE A 38 17.78 -4.30 -8.52
CA ILE A 38 16.57 -5.01 -8.98
C ILE A 38 16.83 -6.52 -9.03
N THR A 39 17.97 -6.97 -9.56
CA THR A 39 18.35 -8.38 -9.64
C THR A 39 18.53 -8.98 -8.24
N ALA A 40 19.09 -8.23 -7.28
CA ALA A 40 19.18 -8.63 -5.88
C ALA A 40 17.79 -8.77 -5.23
N SER A 41 16.86 -7.83 -5.50
CA SER A 41 15.45 -7.89 -5.04
C SER A 41 14.64 -9.07 -5.61
N ARG A 42 15.21 -9.78 -6.59
CA ARG A 42 14.67 -10.98 -7.26
C ARG A 42 15.53 -12.23 -6.98
N ASN A 43 16.23 -12.26 -5.84
CA ASN A 43 17.09 -13.37 -5.40
C ASN A 43 18.12 -13.77 -6.47
N GLY A 44 18.75 -12.78 -7.12
CA GLY A 44 19.76 -12.98 -8.16
C GLY A 44 19.20 -13.25 -9.57
N THR A 45 17.88 -13.17 -9.79
CA THR A 45 17.26 -13.38 -11.10
C THR A 45 17.00 -12.05 -11.81
N PRO A 46 17.58 -11.80 -13.00
CA PRO A 46 17.35 -10.56 -13.75
C PRO A 46 15.87 -10.25 -13.99
N ARG A 47 15.56 -8.96 -14.25
CA ARG A 47 14.24 -8.49 -14.69
C ARG A 47 14.35 -8.10 -16.16
N SER A 48 13.68 -8.85 -17.04
CA SER A 48 13.75 -8.68 -18.50
C SER A 48 12.44 -8.25 -19.14
N ASP A 49 11.36 -8.23 -18.36
CA ASP A 49 10.00 -7.87 -18.74
C ASP A 49 9.70 -6.37 -18.55
N LEU A 50 10.38 -5.71 -17.63
CA LEU A 50 10.29 -4.28 -17.34
C LEU A 50 11.68 -3.62 -17.42
N ALA A 51 11.76 -2.39 -17.91
CA ALA A 51 12.97 -1.57 -17.88
C ALA A 51 13.50 -1.33 -16.44
N THR A 52 14.76 -0.93 -16.32
CA THR A 52 15.32 -0.42 -15.05
C THR A 52 14.60 0.86 -14.64
N TYR A 53 14.53 1.83 -15.56
CA TYR A 53 13.67 3.00 -15.53
C TYR A 53 13.52 3.53 -16.96
N THR A 54 12.62 4.50 -17.16
CA THR A 54 12.36 5.12 -18.47
C THR A 54 12.41 6.65 -18.37
N THR A 55 12.66 7.34 -19.49
CA THR A 55 12.92 8.79 -19.52
C THR A 55 11.97 9.55 -20.45
N GLY A 56 11.59 10.77 -20.08
CA GLY A 56 10.81 11.67 -20.93
C GLY A 56 9.33 11.28 -21.10
N ASN A 57 8.75 10.66 -20.07
CA ASN A 57 7.33 10.38 -19.98
C ASN A 57 6.55 11.68 -19.71
N ASP A 58 5.29 11.72 -20.12
CA ASP A 58 4.28 12.69 -19.72
C ASP A 58 3.50 12.10 -18.53
N VAL A 59 3.68 12.65 -17.32
CA VAL A 59 3.03 12.15 -16.10
C VAL A 59 2.09 13.21 -15.53
N THR A 60 0.79 12.90 -15.51
CA THR A 60 -0.23 13.70 -14.82
C THR A 60 -0.48 13.12 -13.43
N THR A 61 -0.48 13.97 -12.41
CA THR A 61 -0.56 13.61 -10.99
C THR A 61 -1.93 13.94 -10.40
N TYR A 62 -2.61 12.96 -9.82
CA TYR A 62 -3.92 13.11 -9.19
C TYR A 62 -3.79 13.03 -7.67
N THR A 63 -4.23 14.09 -7.01
CA THR A 63 -4.28 14.23 -5.55
C THR A 63 -5.67 14.01 -4.99
N VAL A 64 -6.68 13.99 -5.85
CA VAL A 64 -8.10 13.87 -5.54
C VAL A 64 -8.69 12.77 -6.43
N THR A 65 -9.57 11.92 -5.89
CA THR A 65 -10.00 10.73 -6.65
C THR A 65 -10.87 11.06 -7.87
N LYS A 66 -11.71 12.10 -7.81
CA LYS A 66 -12.42 12.63 -8.99
C LYS A 66 -11.49 12.95 -10.17
N GLU A 67 -10.32 13.54 -9.94
CA GLU A 67 -9.38 13.90 -11.01
C GLU A 67 -8.95 12.66 -11.82
N TYR A 68 -8.74 11.54 -11.11
CA TYR A 68 -8.43 10.24 -11.70
C TYR A 68 -9.64 9.67 -12.46
N PHE A 69 -10.85 9.70 -11.90
CA PHE A 69 -12.04 9.16 -12.58
C PHE A 69 -12.39 9.95 -13.85
N ASP A 70 -12.35 11.29 -13.82
CA ASP A 70 -12.56 12.14 -15.00
C ASP A 70 -11.53 11.83 -16.10
N ALA A 71 -10.26 11.64 -15.73
CA ALA A 71 -9.18 11.32 -16.68
C ALA A 71 -9.29 9.88 -17.24
N ALA A 72 -9.59 8.90 -16.40
CA ALA A 72 -9.78 7.51 -16.81
C ALA A 72 -11.01 7.37 -17.73
N PHE A 73 -12.13 8.02 -17.40
CA PHE A 73 -13.31 8.07 -18.26
C PHE A 73 -13.00 8.67 -19.64
N LYS A 74 -12.25 9.79 -19.67
CA LYS A 74 -11.82 10.46 -20.90
C LYS A 74 -10.97 9.55 -21.78
N ASP A 75 -9.93 8.92 -21.23
CA ASP A 75 -9.05 8.04 -22.01
C ASP A 75 -9.78 6.77 -22.48
N LEU A 76 -10.55 6.12 -21.58
CA LEU A 76 -11.35 4.93 -21.93
C LEU A 76 -12.38 5.23 -23.02
N SER A 77 -13.02 6.41 -22.98
CA SER A 77 -13.95 6.89 -24.01
C SER A 77 -13.28 7.22 -25.35
N SER A 78 -11.95 7.41 -25.39
CA SER A 78 -11.19 7.74 -26.59
C SER A 78 -10.62 6.54 -27.36
N THR A 79 -10.75 5.32 -26.81
CA THR A 79 -10.29 4.06 -27.42
C THR A 79 -10.91 3.79 -28.80
N GLY A 80 -10.13 3.18 -29.70
CA GLY A 80 -10.55 2.79 -31.04
C GLY A 80 -10.32 1.32 -31.39
N GLU A 81 -10.39 1.01 -32.69
CA GLU A 81 -10.29 -0.35 -33.22
C GLU A 81 -8.91 -0.98 -32.93
N GLY A 82 -8.91 -2.12 -32.23
CA GLY A 82 -7.70 -2.86 -31.88
C GLY A 82 -7.02 -2.43 -30.57
N ASP A 83 -7.52 -1.40 -29.88
CA ASP A 83 -6.99 -1.01 -28.57
C ASP A 83 -7.29 -2.05 -27.48
N ARG A 84 -6.44 -2.10 -26.45
CA ARG A 84 -6.51 -3.06 -25.34
C ARG A 84 -6.56 -2.36 -24.00
N VAL A 85 -7.74 -2.34 -23.38
CA VAL A 85 -7.91 -1.96 -21.98
C VAL A 85 -7.60 -3.17 -21.10
N MET A 86 -6.76 -2.97 -20.09
CA MET A 86 -6.37 -4.01 -19.13
C MET A 86 -6.52 -3.45 -17.70
N LEU A 87 -7.41 -4.05 -16.91
CA LEU A 87 -7.76 -3.65 -15.55
C LEU A 87 -7.29 -4.72 -14.56
N ALA A 88 -6.39 -4.39 -13.63
CA ALA A 88 -5.98 -5.28 -12.56
C ALA A 88 -6.32 -4.66 -11.19
N GLY A 89 -7.51 -4.97 -10.68
CA GLY A 89 -8.03 -4.49 -9.40
C GLY A 89 -8.11 -5.58 -8.33
N TRP A 90 -8.21 -5.18 -7.07
CA TRP A 90 -8.63 -6.08 -5.99
C TRP A 90 -10.14 -6.31 -6.06
N GLY A 91 -10.89 -5.27 -6.41
CA GLY A 91 -12.33 -5.31 -6.62
C GLY A 91 -12.74 -4.41 -7.78
N THR A 92 -13.95 -4.60 -8.30
CA THR A 92 -14.56 -3.69 -9.27
C THR A 92 -16.07 -3.74 -9.14
N ASP A 93 -16.73 -2.59 -9.17
CA ASP A 93 -18.19 -2.47 -9.12
C ASP A 93 -18.73 -1.75 -10.36
N LEU A 94 -20.03 -1.92 -10.62
CA LEU A 94 -20.75 -1.12 -11.61
C LEU A 94 -21.08 0.25 -11.02
N ILE A 95 -20.09 1.15 -11.05
CA ILE A 95 -20.18 2.53 -10.56
C ILE A 95 -19.92 3.56 -11.66
N PRO A 96 -20.44 4.79 -11.53
CA PRO A 96 -20.17 5.88 -12.45
C PRO A 96 -18.79 6.50 -12.23
N PHE A 97 -18.13 6.89 -13.32
CA PHE A 97 -16.90 7.68 -13.26
C PHE A 97 -17.19 9.18 -13.08
N GLN A 98 -18.33 9.68 -13.57
CA GLN A 98 -18.68 11.11 -13.52
C GLN A 98 -20.06 11.38 -12.87
N PRO A 99 -20.30 10.93 -11.63
CA PRO A 99 -21.59 11.12 -10.94
C PRO A 99 -22.03 12.59 -10.87
N ASP A 100 -21.10 13.53 -10.67
CA ASP A 100 -21.35 14.98 -10.65
C ASP A 100 -21.75 15.59 -12.01
N VAL A 101 -21.44 14.90 -13.11
CA VAL A 101 -21.67 15.39 -14.48
C VAL A 101 -22.93 14.78 -15.12
N ASP A 102 -23.24 13.51 -14.82
CA ASP A 102 -24.36 12.78 -15.44
C ASP A 102 -25.40 12.20 -14.45
N GLY A 103 -25.23 12.42 -13.15
CA GLY A 103 -26.10 11.88 -12.09
C GLY A 103 -25.97 10.38 -11.88
N GLY A 104 -24.87 9.77 -12.32
CA GLY A 104 -24.61 8.33 -12.25
C GLY A 104 -25.21 7.49 -13.39
N ASN A 105 -25.61 8.11 -14.51
CA ASN A 105 -26.51 7.49 -15.50
C ASN A 105 -25.90 7.17 -16.88
N LYS A 106 -24.64 7.55 -17.16
CA LYS A 106 -24.03 7.39 -18.51
C LYS A 106 -22.54 7.07 -18.52
N SER A 107 -21.91 7.09 -17.35
CA SER A 107 -20.49 6.83 -17.14
C SER A 107 -20.27 5.61 -16.25
N GLN A 108 -21.27 4.72 -16.14
CA GLN A 108 -21.14 3.47 -15.40
C GLN A 108 -20.05 2.61 -16.03
N LEU A 109 -19.34 1.79 -15.23
CA LEU A 109 -18.30 0.90 -15.75
C LEU A 109 -18.79 0.04 -16.94
N HIS A 110 -20.05 -0.42 -16.92
CA HIS A 110 -20.61 -1.18 -18.04
C HIS A 110 -20.85 -0.32 -19.29
N ASP A 111 -21.31 0.95 -19.17
CA ASP A 111 -21.42 1.88 -20.29
C ASP A 111 -20.06 2.12 -20.95
N VAL A 112 -19.02 2.32 -20.12
CA VAL A 112 -17.66 2.59 -20.56
C VAL A 112 -17.07 1.38 -21.29
N VAL A 113 -17.23 0.17 -20.71
CA VAL A 113 -16.76 -1.08 -21.30
C VAL A 113 -17.51 -1.44 -22.58
N GLU A 114 -18.85 -1.28 -22.61
CA GLU A 114 -19.62 -1.46 -23.84
C GLU A 114 -19.14 -0.48 -24.91
N GLY A 115 -18.91 0.80 -24.56
CA GLY A 115 -18.36 1.80 -25.45
C GLY A 115 -17.00 1.39 -26.05
N VAL A 116 -16.07 0.86 -25.25
CA VAL A 116 -14.77 0.35 -25.73
C VAL A 116 -14.99 -0.76 -26.77
N ILE A 117 -15.88 -1.71 -26.49
CA ILE A 117 -16.17 -2.85 -27.38
C ILE A 117 -16.88 -2.39 -28.66
N GLN A 118 -17.86 -1.48 -28.56
CA GLN A 118 -18.56 -0.91 -29.72
C GLN A 118 -17.62 -0.15 -30.67
N ARG A 119 -16.51 0.42 -30.16
CA ARG A 119 -15.47 1.08 -30.96
C ARG A 119 -14.43 0.13 -31.54
N GLY A 120 -14.57 -1.19 -31.31
CA GLY A 120 -13.63 -2.22 -31.80
C GLY A 120 -12.41 -2.43 -30.90
N GLY A 121 -12.39 -1.85 -29.70
CA GLY A 121 -11.41 -2.16 -28.67
C GLY A 121 -11.75 -3.46 -27.92
N SER A 122 -10.86 -3.87 -27.03
CA SER A 122 -11.06 -5.02 -26.14
C SER A 122 -10.77 -4.66 -24.69
N PHE A 123 -11.39 -5.40 -23.76
CA PHE A 123 -11.31 -5.15 -22.32
C PHE A 123 -11.00 -6.46 -21.58
N HIS A 124 -9.94 -6.44 -20.77
CA HIS A 124 -9.41 -7.61 -20.06
C HIS A 124 -9.26 -7.29 -18.58
N ALA A 125 -9.76 -8.13 -17.68
CA ALA A 125 -9.80 -7.83 -16.25
C ALA A 125 -9.19 -8.95 -15.39
N LEU A 126 -8.22 -8.61 -14.54
CA LEU A 126 -7.66 -9.45 -13.49
C LEU A 126 -8.12 -8.93 -12.13
N VAL A 127 -9.35 -9.26 -11.75
CA VAL A 127 -9.92 -8.93 -10.44
C VAL A 127 -9.55 -10.02 -9.42
N TRP A 128 -9.24 -9.64 -8.19
CA TRP A 128 -8.97 -10.61 -7.12
C TRP A 128 -10.27 -11.26 -6.62
N ALA A 129 -10.26 -12.59 -6.46
CA ALA A 129 -11.43 -13.35 -6.04
C ALA A 129 -11.54 -13.42 -4.51
N ASN A 130 -12.55 -12.72 -3.96
CA ASN A 130 -12.80 -12.68 -2.52
C ASN A 130 -13.51 -13.93 -2.03
N LEU A 131 -12.70 -14.92 -1.65
CA LEU A 131 -13.11 -16.25 -1.17
C LEU A 131 -13.97 -16.25 0.11
N LEU A 132 -14.03 -15.14 0.84
CA LEU A 132 -14.73 -15.01 2.13
C LEU A 132 -15.83 -13.94 2.07
N ASP A 133 -15.55 -12.79 1.44
CA ASP A 133 -16.47 -11.66 1.36
C ASP A 133 -17.47 -11.81 0.21
N LYS A 134 -18.56 -12.56 0.45
CA LYS A 134 -19.73 -12.53 -0.44
C LYS A 134 -20.47 -11.17 -0.41
N ALA A 135 -20.03 -10.19 0.41
CA ALA A 135 -20.48 -8.79 0.39
C ALA A 135 -19.58 -7.80 1.21
N GLN A 136 -18.32 -7.52 0.81
CA GLN A 136 -17.61 -6.26 1.17
C GLN A 136 -16.32 -6.05 0.33
N ASN A 137 -15.65 -4.90 0.50
CA ASN A 137 -14.95 -4.23 -0.61
C ASN A 137 -13.63 -3.53 -0.17
N ILE A 138 -12.47 -4.21 -0.06
CA ILE A 138 -11.19 -3.66 0.48
C ILE A 138 -9.90 -4.32 -0.11
N LYS A 139 -9.06 -3.81 -1.04
CA LYS A 139 -8.95 -2.65 -1.98
C LYS A 139 -7.56 -2.76 -2.71
N LYS A 140 -7.33 -2.24 -3.95
CA LYS A 140 -6.03 -1.96 -4.70
C LYS A 140 -6.15 -2.03 -6.24
N ASN A 141 -5.66 -1.04 -7.02
CA ASN A 141 -5.87 -1.01 -8.48
C ASN A 141 -4.65 -0.74 -9.40
N LEU A 142 -4.84 -1.08 -10.67
CA LEU A 142 -4.06 -0.69 -11.84
C LEU A 142 -4.96 -0.66 -13.09
N ILE A 143 -4.99 0.45 -13.84
CA ILE A 143 -5.72 0.53 -15.13
C ILE A 143 -4.77 0.87 -16.25
N ILE A 144 -4.87 0.17 -17.37
CA ILE A 144 -4.07 0.44 -18.57
C ILE A 144 -5.01 0.63 -19.76
N ALA A 145 -4.88 1.75 -20.44
CA ALA A 145 -5.46 1.98 -21.76
C ALA A 145 -4.33 1.84 -22.79
N ALA A 146 -3.98 0.59 -23.13
CA ALA A 146 -2.92 0.31 -24.08
C ALA A 146 -3.47 0.42 -25.51
N THR A 147 -3.25 1.57 -26.13
CA THR A 147 -3.48 1.71 -27.56
C THR A 147 -2.57 0.78 -28.35
N ASN A 148 -3.04 0.28 -29.50
CA ASN A 148 -2.20 -0.54 -30.37
C ASN A 148 -1.26 0.35 -31.22
N SER A 149 -0.29 0.94 -30.52
CA SER A 149 0.65 1.99 -30.95
C SER A 149 1.61 1.51 -32.06
N MET A 150 1.10 1.45 -33.30
CA MET A 150 1.86 1.11 -34.50
C MET A 150 2.68 2.29 -35.05
N GLY A 151 2.42 3.53 -34.60
CA GLY A 151 3.23 4.70 -34.89
C GLY A 151 4.54 4.71 -34.11
N LYS A 152 5.63 5.10 -34.80
CA LYS A 152 6.99 5.22 -34.23
C LYS A 152 7.13 6.24 -33.07
N ASP A 153 6.20 7.17 -32.95
CA ASP A 153 6.17 8.25 -31.95
C ASP A 153 4.94 8.14 -31.01
N GLU A 154 4.08 7.13 -31.20
CA GLU A 154 2.90 6.87 -30.35
C GLU A 154 3.30 6.13 -29.08
N HIS A 155 2.57 6.30 -27.97
CA HIS A 155 2.81 5.56 -26.72
C HIS A 155 1.47 5.24 -26.03
N PRO A 156 1.39 4.14 -25.26
CA PRO A 156 0.19 3.79 -24.48
C PRO A 156 0.06 4.67 -23.23
N VAL A 157 -1.09 4.55 -22.56
CA VAL A 157 -1.39 5.22 -21.29
C VAL A 157 -1.65 4.19 -20.18
N ALA A 158 -1.16 4.46 -18.97
CA ALA A 158 -1.43 3.67 -17.77
C ALA A 158 -1.73 4.56 -16.56
N PHE A 159 -2.51 4.03 -15.62
CA PHE A 159 -2.90 4.66 -14.36
C PHE A 159 -2.40 3.79 -13.20
N VAL A 160 -1.63 4.36 -12.27
CA VAL A 160 -1.01 3.68 -11.12
C VAL A 160 -1.30 4.44 -9.82
N GLY A 161 -1.84 3.77 -8.80
CA GLY A 161 -2.22 4.40 -7.52
C GLY A 161 -3.06 3.48 -6.62
N GLY A 162 -3.75 4.04 -5.62
CA GLY A 162 -4.61 3.27 -4.72
C GLY A 162 -6.03 2.99 -5.25
N ILE A 163 -6.55 3.85 -6.14
CA ILE A 163 -7.98 3.96 -6.45
C ILE A 163 -8.54 2.84 -7.36
N ASP A 164 -9.40 1.98 -6.83
CA ASP A 164 -10.25 1.02 -7.56
C ASP A 164 -11.49 1.67 -8.24
N ILE A 165 -12.05 1.06 -9.30
CA ILE A 165 -13.38 1.44 -9.83
C ILE A 165 -14.46 0.71 -9.03
N THR A 166 -14.93 1.33 -7.95
CA THR A 166 -15.70 0.64 -6.88
C THR A 166 -16.45 1.62 -5.98
N SER A 167 -17.43 1.11 -5.23
CA SER A 167 -18.58 1.85 -4.64
C SER A 167 -18.30 2.89 -3.55
N ASP A 168 -17.07 3.30 -3.26
CA ASP A 168 -16.81 4.41 -2.32
C ASP A 168 -15.58 5.25 -2.66
N ARG A 169 -14.95 5.00 -3.83
CA ARG A 169 -13.65 5.58 -4.19
C ARG A 169 -13.74 7.00 -4.79
N TRP A 170 -14.88 7.41 -5.36
CA TRP A 170 -15.05 8.74 -5.96
C TRP A 170 -15.38 9.80 -4.91
N ASP A 171 -14.62 10.89 -4.85
CA ASP A 171 -14.81 12.01 -3.94
C ASP A 171 -14.07 13.27 -4.46
N THR A 172 -14.32 14.43 -3.83
CA THR A 172 -13.64 15.70 -4.10
C THR A 172 -12.75 16.12 -2.92
N MET A 173 -11.83 17.06 -3.13
CA MET A 173 -10.95 17.64 -2.10
C MET A 173 -11.66 18.42 -0.98
N TYR A 174 -12.99 18.44 -0.99
CA TYR A 174 -13.83 19.10 0.00
C TYR A 174 -14.60 18.10 0.87
N HIS A 175 -14.61 16.80 0.49
CA HIS A 175 -15.16 15.68 1.25
C HIS A 175 -16.59 15.91 1.77
N ASN A 176 -17.43 16.56 0.95
CA ASN A 176 -18.77 17.03 1.30
C ASN A 176 -19.86 16.52 0.34
N GLU A 177 -19.55 15.51 -0.48
CA GLU A 177 -20.40 14.98 -1.55
C GLU A 177 -21.21 13.75 -1.11
N SER A 178 -21.44 13.56 0.19
CA SER A 178 -22.07 12.34 0.75
C SER A 178 -23.49 12.07 0.24
N GLU A 179 -24.26 13.13 -0.06
CA GLU A 179 -25.59 13.05 -0.70
C GLU A 179 -25.48 12.54 -2.14
N LEU A 180 -24.57 13.10 -2.95
CA LEU A 180 -24.30 12.65 -4.31
C LEU A 180 -23.75 11.22 -4.36
N ARG A 181 -22.85 10.86 -3.42
CA ARG A 181 -22.32 9.51 -3.23
C ARG A 181 -23.45 8.51 -2.95
N GLU A 182 -24.43 8.86 -2.11
CA GLU A 182 -25.59 8.01 -1.83
C GLU A 182 -26.56 7.91 -3.03
N GLU A 183 -26.93 9.03 -3.66
CA GLU A 183 -27.85 9.04 -4.81
C GLU A 183 -27.32 8.28 -6.04
N THR A 184 -26.01 8.30 -6.27
CA THR A 184 -25.37 7.70 -7.45
C THR A 184 -24.79 6.29 -7.23
N GLY A 185 -24.95 5.73 -6.02
CA GLY A 185 -24.45 4.41 -5.66
C GLY A 185 -22.93 4.33 -5.42
N VAL A 186 -22.26 5.47 -5.23
CA VAL A 186 -20.85 5.56 -4.82
C VAL A 186 -20.74 5.78 -3.29
N LYS A 187 -21.54 5.00 -2.54
CA LYS A 187 -21.45 4.89 -1.08
C LYS A 187 -21.03 3.48 -0.64
N GLY A 188 -20.17 3.44 0.38
CA GLY A 188 -19.68 2.23 1.03
C GLY A 188 -19.63 2.44 2.54
N ASP A 189 -18.57 1.97 3.19
CA ASP A 189 -18.44 2.00 4.66
C ASP A 189 -18.07 3.38 5.24
N PHE A 190 -17.81 4.39 4.39
CA PHE A 190 -17.31 5.72 4.76
C PHE A 190 -17.96 6.85 3.92
N ASP A 191 -18.25 7.99 4.52
CA ASP A 191 -18.90 9.12 3.84
C ASP A 191 -17.98 9.91 2.88
N GLY A 192 -16.65 9.75 2.95
CA GLY A 192 -15.68 10.32 2.00
C GLY A 192 -14.34 9.56 1.89
N TRP A 193 -13.52 9.89 0.89
CA TRP A 193 -12.39 9.06 0.43
C TRP A 193 -11.16 9.84 -0.04
N LEU A 194 -10.02 9.66 0.65
CA LEU A 194 -8.73 10.27 0.32
C LEU A 194 -7.79 9.24 -0.32
N ASP A 195 -7.22 9.54 -1.49
CA ASP A 195 -6.30 8.64 -2.21
C ASP A 195 -5.29 9.43 -3.07
N GLY A 196 -4.40 8.74 -3.78
CA GLY A 196 -3.44 9.31 -4.73
C GLY A 196 -3.19 8.41 -5.93
N HIS A 197 -3.04 9.00 -7.11
CA HIS A 197 -2.92 8.27 -8.37
C HIS A 197 -2.08 9.04 -9.39
N VAL A 198 -1.48 8.38 -10.38
CA VAL A 198 -0.82 9.01 -11.53
C VAL A 198 -1.27 8.40 -12.84
N ARG A 199 -1.42 9.24 -13.87
CA ARG A 199 -1.51 8.86 -15.28
C ARG A 199 -0.14 9.01 -15.91
N ILE A 200 0.31 7.96 -16.59
CA ILE A 200 1.61 7.87 -17.26
C ILE A 200 1.33 7.68 -18.75
N HIS A 201 1.82 8.59 -19.58
CA HIS A 201 1.80 8.51 -21.04
C HIS A 201 3.25 8.48 -21.55
N GLY A 202 3.69 7.34 -22.08
CA GLY A 202 5.09 7.15 -22.44
C GLY A 202 5.62 5.73 -22.32
N PRO A 203 6.95 5.53 -22.30
CA PRO A 203 7.57 4.22 -22.17
C PRO A 203 7.24 3.49 -20.87
N ALA A 204 7.09 4.16 -19.71
CA ALA A 204 6.74 3.46 -18.46
C ALA A 204 5.34 2.81 -18.50
N ALA A 205 4.38 3.33 -19.27
CA ALA A 205 3.09 2.66 -19.46
C ALA A 205 3.24 1.28 -20.16
N LYS A 206 4.37 1.04 -20.85
CA LYS A 206 4.73 -0.27 -21.45
C LYS A 206 5.21 -1.26 -20.39
N ASP A 207 6.02 -0.82 -19.42
CA ASP A 207 6.44 -1.62 -18.26
C ASP A 207 5.22 -2.05 -17.43
N VAL A 208 4.28 -1.12 -17.24
CA VAL A 208 3.01 -1.39 -16.54
C VAL A 208 2.16 -2.40 -17.32
N ALA A 209 2.07 -2.28 -18.65
CA ALA A 209 1.37 -3.23 -19.50
C ALA A 209 2.04 -4.63 -19.52
N ALA A 210 3.37 -4.70 -19.53
CA ALA A 210 4.10 -5.96 -19.41
C ALA A 210 3.78 -6.67 -18.09
N ASN A 211 3.72 -5.94 -16.97
CA ASN A 211 3.34 -6.48 -15.68
C ASN A 211 1.90 -7.05 -15.63
N PHE A 212 0.98 -6.53 -16.44
CA PHE A 212 -0.35 -7.13 -16.62
C PHE A 212 -0.27 -8.40 -17.47
N ILE A 213 0.33 -8.33 -18.66
CA ILE A 213 0.38 -9.45 -19.61
C ILE A 213 1.08 -10.67 -18.99
N SER A 214 2.17 -10.48 -18.23
CA SER A 214 2.82 -11.57 -17.50
C SER A 214 1.93 -12.25 -16.44
N ARG A 215 0.94 -11.55 -15.88
CA ARG A 215 -0.04 -12.14 -14.95
C ARG A 215 -1.22 -12.81 -15.65
N TRP A 216 -1.59 -12.34 -16.85
CA TRP A 216 -2.66 -12.91 -17.67
C TRP A 216 -2.21 -14.22 -18.34
N ASN A 217 -1.06 -14.17 -19.02
CA ASN A 217 -0.44 -15.30 -19.71
C ASN A 217 0.36 -16.20 -18.72
N SER A 218 -0.22 -16.46 -17.56
CA SER A 218 0.31 -17.37 -16.54
C SER A 218 -0.14 -18.79 -16.88
N ASP A 219 0.76 -19.78 -16.83
CA ASP A 219 0.42 -21.22 -16.97
C ASP A 219 -0.56 -21.69 -15.87
N TYR A 220 -0.76 -20.86 -14.85
CA TYR A 220 -1.62 -21.08 -13.70
C TYR A 220 -2.75 -20.06 -13.66
N GLU A 221 -3.99 -20.53 -13.80
CA GLU A 221 -5.19 -19.70 -13.64
C GLU A 221 -5.32 -19.10 -12.21
N PRO A 222 -5.88 -17.88 -12.07
CA PRO A 222 -6.23 -17.32 -10.77
C PRO A 222 -7.29 -18.18 -10.05
N THR A 223 -7.01 -18.54 -8.78
CA THR A 223 -7.87 -19.28 -7.84
C THR A 223 -8.39 -20.68 -8.22
N GLN A 224 -8.38 -21.05 -9.50
CA GLN A 224 -8.86 -22.36 -9.95
C GLN A 224 -8.08 -23.50 -9.27
N GLY A 225 -8.82 -24.44 -8.67
CA GLY A 225 -8.23 -25.57 -7.93
C GLY A 225 -7.55 -25.24 -6.60
N LEU A 226 -7.46 -23.96 -6.18
CA LEU A 226 -6.93 -23.58 -4.86
C LEU A 226 -7.96 -23.72 -3.73
N ALA A 227 -9.25 -23.58 -4.05
CA ALA A 227 -10.37 -23.73 -3.11
C ALA A 227 -11.61 -24.34 -3.81
N PRO A 228 -11.54 -25.60 -4.27
CA PRO A 228 -12.52 -26.19 -5.21
C PRO A 228 -13.95 -26.33 -4.65
N ASP A 229 -14.13 -26.30 -3.33
CA ASP A 229 -15.43 -26.39 -2.65
C ASP A 229 -15.91 -25.04 -2.07
N LEU A 230 -15.26 -23.92 -2.43
CA LEU A 230 -15.51 -22.59 -1.83
C LEU A 230 -16.03 -21.54 -2.83
N LEU A 231 -15.83 -21.75 -4.13
CA LEU A 231 -16.30 -20.88 -5.21
C LEU A 231 -17.38 -21.57 -6.04
N ASP A 232 -18.54 -20.93 -6.15
CA ASP A 232 -19.60 -21.28 -7.12
C ASP A 232 -19.32 -20.64 -8.51
N PHE A 233 -18.05 -20.39 -8.84
CA PHE A 233 -17.58 -19.64 -10.01
C PHE A 233 -16.39 -20.37 -10.65
N GLU A 234 -16.50 -20.65 -11.95
CA GLU A 234 -15.40 -21.09 -12.80
C GLU A 234 -14.90 -19.88 -13.61
N ASN A 235 -13.58 -19.77 -13.81
CA ASN A 235 -13.02 -18.75 -14.70
C ASN A 235 -13.61 -18.90 -16.12
N PRO A 236 -13.97 -17.79 -16.80
CA PRO A 236 -14.35 -17.87 -18.21
C PRO A 236 -13.15 -18.32 -19.05
N THR A 237 -13.38 -19.08 -20.12
CA THR A 237 -12.30 -19.46 -21.05
C THR A 237 -11.71 -18.21 -21.71
N TYR A 238 -10.42 -17.98 -21.52
CA TYR A 238 -9.66 -16.87 -22.12
C TYR A 238 -8.49 -17.37 -22.98
N GLU A 239 -7.94 -16.48 -23.81
CA GLU A 239 -6.74 -16.71 -24.63
C GLU A 239 -5.60 -15.81 -24.15
N ASP A 240 -4.35 -16.20 -24.44
CA ASP A 240 -3.15 -15.40 -24.14
C ASP A 240 -3.17 -14.03 -24.82
N LEU A 241 -2.74 -12.99 -24.09
CA LEU A 241 -2.54 -11.68 -24.67
C LEU A 241 -1.18 -11.61 -25.37
N GLU A 242 -1.18 -11.58 -26.70
CA GLU A 242 -0.01 -11.28 -27.53
C GLU A 242 0.76 -10.05 -26.99
N PRO A 243 2.09 -10.11 -26.80
CA PRO A 243 2.88 -8.96 -26.36
C PRO A 243 2.65 -7.71 -27.22
N LEU A 244 2.59 -6.54 -26.59
CA LEU A 244 2.33 -5.28 -27.28
C LEU A 244 3.50 -4.88 -28.18
N LYS A 245 3.25 -4.83 -29.49
CA LYS A 245 4.26 -4.62 -30.55
C LYS A 245 4.43 -3.14 -30.88
N TYR A 246 4.99 -2.39 -29.93
CA TYR A 246 5.25 -0.96 -30.10
C TYR A 246 6.29 -0.70 -31.21
N ALA A 247 5.99 0.22 -32.12
CA ALA A 247 6.98 0.77 -33.05
C ALA A 247 7.87 1.84 -32.39
N SER A 248 7.40 2.43 -31.29
CA SER A 248 8.11 3.44 -30.49
C SER A 248 8.99 2.83 -29.40
N SER A 249 10.02 3.59 -28.99
CA SER A 249 11.02 3.19 -27.98
C SER A 249 10.40 2.70 -26.67
N THR A 250 10.95 1.62 -26.10
CA THR A 250 10.51 1.03 -24.83
C THR A 250 11.04 1.75 -23.59
N THR A 251 12.07 2.61 -23.73
CA THR A 251 12.74 3.24 -22.57
C THR A 251 12.78 4.76 -22.61
N LYS A 252 12.49 5.40 -23.76
CA LYS A 252 12.61 6.85 -23.94
C LYS A 252 11.51 7.44 -24.81
N SER A 253 11.03 8.62 -24.46
CA SER A 253 10.19 9.48 -25.31
C SER A 253 10.56 10.96 -25.13
N ASN A 254 9.89 11.85 -25.88
CA ASN A 254 9.98 13.31 -25.74
C ASN A 254 8.57 13.87 -25.42
N LEU A 255 7.79 13.19 -24.60
CA LEU A 255 6.37 13.52 -24.33
C LEU A 255 6.23 14.49 -23.16
N GLY A 256 7.03 14.28 -22.12
CA GLY A 256 7.15 15.16 -20.95
C GLY A 256 8.54 15.07 -20.35
N ASN A 257 8.68 15.54 -19.11
CA ASN A 257 9.97 15.68 -18.42
C ASN A 257 10.22 14.57 -17.39
N GLN A 258 9.27 13.65 -17.17
CA GLN A 258 9.33 12.74 -16.03
C GLN A 258 10.06 11.43 -16.36
N ASN A 259 11.08 11.14 -15.54
CA ASN A 259 11.72 9.85 -15.45
C ASN A 259 10.92 8.96 -14.50
N VAL A 260 10.67 7.71 -14.88
CA VAL A 260 9.79 6.80 -14.14
C VAL A 260 10.42 5.42 -14.01
N GLN A 261 10.53 4.93 -12.78
CA GLN A 261 10.86 3.54 -12.46
C GLN A 261 9.62 2.82 -11.94
N ILE A 262 9.20 1.76 -12.63
CA ILE A 262 8.15 0.85 -12.15
C ILE A 262 8.76 -0.20 -11.23
N VAL A 263 8.22 -0.30 -10.01
CA VAL A 263 8.60 -1.28 -8.98
C VAL A 263 7.39 -2.08 -8.52
N ARG A 264 7.63 -3.31 -8.04
CA ARG A 264 6.56 -4.24 -7.67
C ARG A 264 6.93 -5.16 -6.51
N THR A 265 5.90 -5.78 -5.95
CA THR A 265 6.03 -6.91 -5.02
C THR A 265 5.40 -8.15 -5.64
N PHE A 266 6.06 -9.29 -5.49
CA PHE A 266 5.51 -10.64 -5.73
C PHE A 266 6.11 -11.59 -4.69
N SER A 267 5.28 -12.34 -3.94
CA SER A 267 5.79 -13.19 -2.87
C SER A 267 6.74 -14.29 -3.36
N CYS A 268 7.90 -14.41 -2.70
CA CYS A 268 8.80 -15.55 -2.85
C CYS A 268 8.22 -16.88 -2.31
N LYS A 269 7.06 -16.84 -1.61
CA LYS A 269 6.37 -18.02 -1.08
C LYS A 269 5.43 -18.65 -2.10
N TYR A 270 4.72 -17.84 -2.88
CA TYR A 270 3.92 -18.30 -4.01
C TYR A 270 4.83 -18.95 -5.07
N LYS A 271 4.32 -19.91 -5.84
CA LYS A 271 5.12 -20.72 -6.78
C LYS A 271 4.66 -20.61 -8.22
N ASN A 272 3.45 -20.10 -8.43
CA ASN A 272 2.81 -19.94 -9.73
C ASN A 272 3.15 -18.55 -10.31
N TYR A 273 4.45 -18.22 -10.31
CA TYR A 273 5.07 -17.02 -10.89
C TYR A 273 6.39 -17.41 -11.60
N ALA A 274 6.56 -18.69 -11.95
CA ALA A 274 7.80 -19.26 -12.50
C ALA A 274 8.26 -18.55 -13.80
N GLU A 275 7.31 -17.99 -14.52
CA GLU A 275 7.39 -17.39 -15.84
C GLU A 275 8.00 -15.97 -15.82
N PHE A 276 7.76 -15.20 -14.74
CA PHE A 276 8.14 -13.77 -14.64
C PHE A 276 8.79 -13.36 -13.31
N ALA A 277 8.50 -14.06 -12.20
CA ALA A 277 9.07 -13.82 -10.88
C ALA A 277 9.30 -15.14 -10.10
N PRO A 278 10.13 -16.08 -10.60
CA PRO A 278 10.25 -17.45 -10.09
C PRO A 278 10.68 -17.58 -8.61
N TYR A 279 11.32 -16.54 -8.06
CA TYR A 279 11.69 -16.44 -6.65
C TYR A 279 11.04 -15.23 -5.94
N GLY A 280 9.99 -14.66 -6.54
CA GLY A 280 9.40 -13.39 -6.15
C GLY A 280 10.18 -12.16 -6.63
N GLU A 281 9.68 -10.98 -6.28
CA GLU A 281 10.32 -9.68 -6.46
C GLU A 281 9.93 -8.80 -5.27
N ASN A 282 10.87 -8.05 -4.68
CA ASN A 282 10.57 -7.02 -3.68
C ASN A 282 11.21 -5.67 -4.03
N SER A 283 11.31 -5.36 -5.32
CA SER A 283 11.90 -4.11 -5.83
C SER A 283 11.23 -2.87 -5.23
N LEU A 284 9.92 -2.92 -4.96
CA LEU A 284 9.19 -1.85 -4.30
C LEU A 284 9.72 -1.55 -2.89
N PHE A 285 9.95 -2.59 -2.09
CA PHE A 285 10.48 -2.48 -0.74
C PHE A 285 11.93 -1.99 -0.73
N GLN A 286 12.78 -2.48 -1.64
CA GLN A 286 14.15 -2.01 -1.77
C GLN A 286 14.23 -0.54 -2.23
N ALA A 287 13.35 -0.13 -3.15
CA ALA A 287 13.26 1.27 -3.58
C ALA A 287 12.79 2.20 -2.45
N ARG A 288 11.81 1.76 -1.65
CA ARG A 288 11.35 2.49 -0.45
C ARG A 288 12.51 2.72 0.53
N ILE A 289 13.32 1.69 0.83
CA ILE A 289 14.51 1.83 1.69
C ILE A 289 15.53 2.82 1.09
N LYS A 290 15.87 2.67 -0.21
CA LYS A 290 16.84 3.53 -0.89
C LYS A 290 16.42 5.00 -0.90
N ALA A 291 15.16 5.28 -1.17
CA ALA A 291 14.62 6.64 -1.18
C ALA A 291 14.67 7.28 0.21
N LEU A 292 14.27 6.56 1.27
CA LEU A 292 14.32 7.08 2.64
C LEU A 292 15.75 7.45 3.07
N LEU A 293 16.73 6.59 2.80
CA LEU A 293 18.14 6.83 3.14
C LEU A 293 18.80 7.97 2.33
N ASN A 294 18.18 8.40 1.23
CA ASN A 294 18.63 9.52 0.41
C ASN A 294 18.08 10.88 0.86
N ALA A 295 17.10 10.94 1.77
CA ALA A 295 16.48 12.18 2.22
C ALA A 295 17.51 13.20 2.77
N LYS A 296 17.21 14.49 2.61
CA LYS A 296 18.05 15.61 3.03
C LYS A 296 17.33 16.53 4.01
N ASN A 297 16.09 16.89 3.70
CA ASN A 297 15.34 17.95 4.39
C ASN A 297 14.02 17.47 4.97
N PHE A 298 13.24 16.66 4.25
CA PHE A 298 11.96 16.17 4.77
C PHE A 298 11.41 14.93 4.08
N ILE A 299 10.51 14.25 4.79
CA ILE A 299 9.74 13.11 4.29
C ILE A 299 8.26 13.35 4.61
N TYR A 300 7.40 13.28 3.59
CA TYR A 300 5.94 13.25 3.72
C TYR A 300 5.42 11.88 3.29
N ILE A 301 4.58 11.26 4.11
CA ILE A 301 3.97 9.96 3.88
C ILE A 301 2.47 10.08 4.07
N GLU A 302 1.71 9.48 3.16
CA GLU A 302 0.27 9.34 3.27
C GLU A 302 -0.08 7.89 2.95
N ASP A 303 -0.49 7.12 3.96
CA ASP A 303 -0.62 5.66 3.86
C ASP A 303 -1.85 5.11 4.59
N GLN A 304 -2.55 4.16 3.98
CA GLN A 304 -3.63 3.40 4.62
C GLN A 304 -3.17 2.67 5.89
N TYR A 305 -1.90 2.24 5.98
CA TYR A 305 -1.38 1.56 7.16
C TYR A 305 0.08 1.92 7.42
N PHE A 306 0.37 2.73 8.44
CA PHE A 306 1.75 3.01 8.88
C PHE A 306 2.21 2.08 10.01
N ILE A 307 2.25 0.76 9.75
CA ILE A 307 2.52 -0.26 10.77
C ILE A 307 3.92 -0.87 10.65
N LEU A 308 4.39 -1.53 11.72
CA LEU A 308 5.79 -1.93 11.89
C LEU A 308 6.36 -2.74 10.71
N VAL A 309 7.23 -2.06 9.95
CA VAL A 309 8.21 -2.67 9.04
C VAL A 309 9.60 -2.27 9.58
N PRO A 310 10.28 -3.14 10.35
CA PRO A 310 11.53 -2.81 11.04
C PRO A 310 12.60 -2.20 10.13
N GLU A 311 12.72 -2.68 8.90
CA GLU A 311 13.71 -2.22 7.92
C GLU A 311 13.41 -0.79 7.42
N LEU A 312 12.13 -0.37 7.40
CA LEU A 312 11.75 1.00 7.09
C LEU A 312 11.83 1.91 8.33
N LEU A 313 11.57 1.36 9.52
CA LEU A 313 11.78 2.06 10.79
C LEU A 313 13.26 2.38 11.03
N GLU A 314 14.16 1.43 10.75
CA GLU A 314 15.61 1.64 10.79
C GLU A 314 16.04 2.72 9.79
N ALA A 315 15.55 2.67 8.54
CA ALA A 315 15.84 3.68 7.53
C ALA A 315 15.35 5.09 7.91
N LEU A 316 14.15 5.21 8.50
CA LEU A 316 13.67 6.49 9.04
C LEU A 316 14.54 6.98 10.21
N LEU A 317 14.82 6.13 11.19
CA LEU A 317 15.61 6.49 12.37
C LEU A 317 17.07 6.87 12.04
N GLU A 318 17.61 6.43 10.90
CA GLU A 318 18.92 6.83 10.38
C GLU A 318 18.92 8.27 9.83
N VAL A 319 17.81 8.77 9.27
CA VAL A 319 17.71 10.12 8.66
C VAL A 319 16.98 11.17 9.50
N MET A 320 16.20 10.78 10.51
CA MET A 320 15.57 11.71 11.48
C MET A 320 16.53 12.74 12.13
N PRO A 321 17.82 12.47 12.37
CA PRO A 321 18.75 13.49 12.87
C PRO A 321 18.98 14.65 11.88
N THR A 322 18.97 14.36 10.57
CA THR A 322 19.37 15.32 9.52
C THR A 322 18.19 16.02 8.85
N ILE A 323 17.01 15.40 8.81
CA ILE A 323 15.81 16.04 8.23
C ILE A 323 15.12 16.98 9.23
N GLN A 324 14.48 18.02 8.70
CA GLN A 324 13.64 18.96 9.44
C GLN A 324 12.36 18.31 9.93
N ARG A 325 11.69 17.50 9.10
CA ARG A 325 10.40 16.90 9.44
C ARG A 325 10.15 15.53 8.80
N LEU A 326 9.50 14.66 9.56
CA LEU A 326 8.75 13.52 9.08
C LEU A 326 7.27 13.77 9.35
N ILE A 327 6.48 13.87 8.29
CA ILE A 327 5.02 14.04 8.36
C ILE A 327 4.37 12.74 7.91
N VAL A 328 3.47 12.19 8.72
CA VAL A 328 2.67 11.01 8.40
C VAL A 328 1.18 11.35 8.52
N VAL A 329 0.46 11.22 7.41
CA VAL A 329 -1.01 11.20 7.40
C VAL A 329 -1.43 9.74 7.24
N VAL A 330 -2.19 9.20 8.19
CA VAL A 330 -2.48 7.75 8.25
C VAL A 330 -3.92 7.46 8.66
N GLN A 331 -4.50 6.43 8.07
CA GLN A 331 -5.80 5.92 8.49
C GLN A 331 -5.73 5.28 9.89
N ARG A 332 -6.71 5.63 10.72
CA ARG A 332 -6.99 4.95 11.99
C ARG A 332 -7.37 3.48 11.75
N PRO A 333 -6.76 2.50 12.43
CA PRO A 333 -7.17 1.10 12.33
C PRO A 333 -8.65 0.91 12.70
N VAL A 334 -9.40 0.34 11.75
CA VAL A 334 -10.85 0.11 11.79
C VAL A 334 -11.18 -1.29 11.28
N GLY A 335 -12.37 -1.80 11.63
CA GLY A 335 -12.84 -3.13 11.21
C GLY A 335 -11.83 -4.24 11.48
N GLU A 336 -11.58 -5.10 10.48
CA GLU A 336 -10.62 -6.19 10.56
C GLU A 336 -9.21 -5.74 10.96
N SER A 337 -8.71 -4.62 10.42
CA SER A 337 -7.36 -4.14 10.73
C SER A 337 -7.19 -3.85 12.24
N LYS A 338 -8.24 -3.36 12.88
CA LYS A 338 -8.31 -3.15 14.33
C LYS A 338 -8.31 -4.50 15.06
N ALA A 339 -9.18 -5.42 14.66
CA ALA A 339 -9.29 -6.76 15.25
C ALA A 339 -7.97 -7.56 15.18
N SER A 340 -7.28 -7.53 14.04
CA SER A 340 -5.95 -8.14 13.84
C SER A 340 -4.80 -7.36 14.51
N GLY A 341 -5.08 -6.36 15.33
CA GLY A 341 -4.09 -5.70 16.19
C GLY A 341 -3.22 -4.65 15.51
N TYR A 342 -3.66 -4.02 14.41
CA TYR A 342 -2.83 -3.02 13.71
C TYR A 342 -2.52 -1.81 14.61
N GLU A 343 -3.35 -1.49 15.60
CA GLU A 343 -3.09 -0.44 16.61
C GLU A 343 -1.78 -0.70 17.39
N LYS A 344 -1.48 -1.96 17.70
CA LYS A 344 -0.21 -2.36 18.32
C LYS A 344 0.96 -2.12 17.36
N TYR A 345 0.87 -2.59 16.12
CA TYR A 345 1.96 -2.47 15.15
C TYR A 345 2.18 -1.02 14.68
N LEU A 346 1.14 -0.18 14.70
CA LEU A 346 1.22 1.27 14.54
C LEU A 346 2.00 1.89 15.70
N TYR A 347 1.68 1.55 16.96
CA TYR A 347 2.43 2.01 18.13
C TYR A 347 3.90 1.52 18.13
N GLU A 348 4.18 0.31 17.65
CA GLU A 348 5.55 -0.20 17.50
C GLU A 348 6.32 0.52 16.38
N MET A 349 5.65 0.99 15.31
CA MET A 349 6.25 1.81 14.25
C MET A 349 6.53 3.25 14.70
N THR A 350 5.55 3.91 15.32
CA THR A 350 5.58 5.36 15.59
C THR A 350 6.33 5.69 16.89
N SER A 351 6.14 4.89 17.93
CA SER A 351 6.60 5.25 19.26
C SER A 351 8.12 5.22 19.49
N PRO A 352 8.98 4.55 18.68
CA PRO A 352 10.43 4.77 18.73
C PRO A 352 10.80 6.15 18.17
N ILE A 353 10.15 6.58 17.09
CA ILE A 353 10.38 7.88 16.44
C ILE A 353 9.92 9.01 17.38
N GLN A 354 8.68 8.94 17.89
CA GLN A 354 8.11 9.95 18.80
C GLN A 354 8.93 10.14 20.09
N LYS A 355 9.59 9.09 20.59
CA LYS A 355 10.43 9.17 21.81
C LYS A 355 11.80 9.80 21.57
N LEU A 356 12.29 9.78 20.32
CA LEU A 356 13.59 10.32 19.95
C LEU A 356 13.50 11.71 19.31
N TYR A 357 12.42 12.01 18.59
CA TYR A 357 12.27 13.26 17.82
C TYR A 357 10.85 13.85 17.94
N PRO A 358 10.29 14.06 19.15
CA PRO A 358 8.89 14.42 19.38
C PRO A 358 8.39 15.67 18.65
N ASN A 359 9.27 16.60 18.27
CA ASN A 359 8.92 17.84 17.58
C ASN A 359 9.16 17.77 16.05
N LYS A 360 10.01 16.85 15.57
CA LYS A 360 10.25 16.61 14.12
C LYS A 360 9.31 15.57 13.52
N PHE A 361 8.74 14.70 14.34
CA PHE A 361 7.77 13.71 13.91
C PHE A 361 6.35 14.19 14.17
N GLN A 362 5.62 14.46 13.10
CA GLN A 362 4.23 14.88 13.10
C GLN A 362 3.37 13.75 12.51
N ILE A 363 2.25 13.43 13.17
CA ILE A 363 1.33 12.37 12.73
C ILE A 363 -0.13 12.82 12.86
N TYR A 364 -0.89 12.64 11.78
CA TYR A 364 -2.28 13.09 11.65
C TYR A 364 -3.17 11.98 11.09
N THR A 365 -4.47 12.12 11.33
CA THR A 365 -5.56 11.29 10.79
C THR A 365 -6.71 12.21 10.39
N THR A 366 -7.63 11.73 9.57
CA THR A 366 -8.96 12.35 9.41
C THR A 366 -9.72 12.34 10.74
N LYS A 367 -10.55 13.36 10.95
CA LYS A 367 -11.44 13.47 12.11
C LYS A 367 -12.54 12.41 12.11
N GLU A 368 -12.85 11.88 13.28
CA GLU A 368 -13.83 10.80 13.45
C GLU A 368 -15.26 11.24 13.10
N GLU A 369 -15.65 12.48 13.40
CA GLU A 369 -16.99 13.01 13.10
C GLU A 369 -17.25 13.32 11.62
N LEU A 370 -16.24 13.20 10.75
CA LEU A 370 -16.36 13.38 9.29
C LEU A 370 -16.41 12.05 8.52
N ASP A 371 -16.13 10.93 9.20
CA ASP A 371 -16.14 9.57 8.63
C ASP A 371 -15.40 9.41 7.28
N LEU A 372 -14.22 10.04 7.19
CA LEU A 372 -13.37 10.06 6.00
C LEU A 372 -12.26 9.02 6.08
N TYR A 373 -12.04 8.27 5.00
CA TYR A 373 -11.03 7.21 4.96
C TYR A 373 -9.78 7.61 4.16
N ILE A 374 -8.60 7.46 4.77
CA ILE A 374 -7.30 7.63 4.12
C ILE A 374 -6.89 6.30 3.46
N HIS A 375 -6.97 6.24 2.14
CA HIS A 375 -6.56 5.06 1.36
C HIS A 375 -5.27 5.24 0.59
N THR A 376 -4.73 6.45 0.51
CA THR A 376 -3.50 6.77 -0.21
C THR A 376 -2.34 5.82 0.10
N LYS A 377 -1.42 5.64 -0.86
CA LYS A 377 -0.11 4.98 -0.64
C LYS A 377 1.00 5.81 -1.31
N VAL A 378 1.25 7.00 -0.76
CA VAL A 378 2.15 8.01 -1.34
C VAL A 378 3.32 8.31 -0.40
N VAL A 379 4.51 8.47 -0.98
CA VAL A 379 5.70 8.96 -0.29
C VAL A 379 6.34 10.07 -1.13
N ILE A 380 6.59 11.22 -0.50
CA ILE A 380 7.28 12.36 -1.10
C ILE A 380 8.52 12.68 -0.25
N ILE A 381 9.65 12.92 -0.90
CA ILE A 381 10.91 13.27 -0.23
C ILE A 381 11.52 14.50 -0.91
N ASP A 382 11.87 15.50 -0.10
CA ASP A 382 12.60 16.72 -0.48
C ASP A 382 12.00 17.58 -1.63
N ASP A 383 10.69 17.49 -1.91
CA ASP A 383 10.05 18.07 -3.13
C ASP A 383 10.71 17.53 -4.43
N VAL A 384 11.36 16.36 -4.38
CA VAL A 384 12.12 15.74 -5.48
C VAL A 384 11.54 14.39 -5.89
N TYR A 385 11.49 13.45 -4.95
CA TYR A 385 11.07 12.07 -5.19
C TYR A 385 9.59 11.92 -4.88
N LEU A 386 8.86 11.32 -5.82
CA LEU A 386 7.44 10.98 -5.67
C LEU A 386 7.24 9.49 -5.94
N SER A 387 6.65 8.76 -4.99
CA SER A 387 6.24 7.37 -5.13
C SER A 387 4.74 7.26 -4.98
N VAL A 388 4.05 6.74 -6.00
CA VAL A 388 2.59 6.54 -6.02
C VAL A 388 2.28 5.11 -6.48
N GLY A 389 1.39 4.40 -5.78
CA GLY A 389 1.07 3.01 -6.12
C GLY A 389 0.06 2.36 -5.20
N SER A 390 0.09 1.03 -5.15
CA SER A 390 -0.86 0.17 -4.42
C SER A 390 -0.36 -0.27 -3.03
N ALA A 391 0.95 -0.11 -2.76
CA ALA A 391 1.66 -0.74 -1.65
C ALA A 391 1.68 0.08 -0.34
N ASN A 392 0.89 -0.38 0.62
CA ASN A 392 0.82 0.13 1.99
C ASN A 392 2.14 -0.03 2.76
N TRP A 393 2.34 0.75 3.82
CA TRP A 393 3.48 0.66 4.74
C TRP A 393 3.30 -0.49 5.73
N ASN A 394 3.31 -1.72 5.21
CA ASN A 394 3.24 -2.93 6.02
C ASN A 394 3.99 -4.10 5.36
N ARG A 395 4.29 -5.16 6.14
CA ARG A 395 5.00 -6.34 5.60
C ARG A 395 4.20 -7.10 4.53
N ARG A 396 2.86 -7.00 4.52
CA ARG A 396 1.98 -7.62 3.51
C ARG A 396 2.30 -7.07 2.12
N SER A 397 2.26 -5.75 1.95
CA SER A 397 2.58 -5.05 0.70
C SER A 397 4.09 -5.05 0.37
N MET A 398 4.97 -5.07 1.38
CA MET A 398 6.43 -5.06 1.13
C MET A 398 7.02 -6.43 0.76
N THR A 399 6.32 -7.56 1.02
CA THR A 399 6.88 -8.91 0.81
C THR A 399 5.94 -10.01 0.29
N SER A 400 4.63 -9.78 0.25
CA SER A 400 3.64 -10.86 0.05
C SER A 400 2.62 -10.59 -1.06
N ASP A 401 1.81 -9.54 -0.92
CA ASP A 401 0.78 -9.20 -1.93
C ASP A 401 1.43 -8.85 -3.28
N SER A 402 0.70 -9.06 -4.38
CA SER A 402 1.08 -8.48 -5.66
C SER A 402 0.82 -6.98 -5.65
N GLU A 403 1.88 -6.18 -5.72
CA GLU A 403 1.80 -4.71 -5.67
C GLU A 403 2.50 -4.06 -6.86
N LEU A 404 2.15 -2.81 -7.16
CA LEU A 404 2.85 -1.96 -8.12
C LEU A 404 2.99 -0.53 -7.58
N ALA A 405 4.09 0.13 -7.90
CA ALA A 405 4.23 1.58 -7.75
C ALA A 405 5.08 2.18 -8.87
N ALA A 406 4.79 3.45 -9.17
CA ALA A 406 5.60 4.31 -10.01
C ALA A 406 6.42 5.26 -9.12
N ASN A 407 7.74 5.13 -9.19
CA ASN A 407 8.67 6.08 -8.60
C ASN A 407 9.04 7.10 -9.68
N ILE A 408 8.95 8.39 -9.37
CA ILE A 408 8.98 9.49 -10.35
C ILE A 408 10.05 10.51 -9.93
N ILE A 409 10.85 10.95 -10.90
CA ILE A 409 11.83 12.03 -10.80
C ILE A 409 11.70 12.91 -12.05
N ASP A 410 11.36 14.19 -11.87
CA ASP A 410 11.24 15.16 -12.96
C ASP A 410 12.62 15.66 -13.45
N ASP A 411 12.72 16.08 -14.71
CA ASP A 411 13.85 16.89 -15.19
C ASP A 411 13.59 18.40 -15.03
N GLU A 412 12.33 18.84 -14.78
CA GLU A 412 11.99 20.26 -14.59
C GLU A 412 12.24 20.74 -13.15
N THR A 413 13.34 21.50 -12.96
CA THR A 413 13.70 22.11 -11.68
C THR A 413 12.97 23.42 -11.42
N VAL A 414 12.55 23.64 -10.17
CA VAL A 414 12.06 24.93 -9.64
C VAL A 414 12.88 25.35 -8.41
N GLU A 415 13.03 26.65 -8.18
CA GLU A 415 13.63 27.19 -6.94
C GLU A 415 12.54 27.21 -5.86
N SER A 416 12.79 26.64 -4.67
CA SER A 416 11.86 26.72 -3.54
C SER A 416 12.06 28.00 -2.71
N PRO A 417 11.07 28.43 -1.90
CA PRO A 417 11.26 29.53 -0.93
C PRO A 417 12.36 29.26 0.12
N ASP A 418 12.72 28.00 0.33
CA ASP A 418 13.85 27.57 1.18
C ASP A 418 15.22 27.87 0.55
N GLY A 419 15.27 28.31 -0.71
CA GLY A 419 16.49 28.72 -1.42
C GLY A 419 17.26 27.58 -2.08
N VAL A 420 16.63 26.41 -2.28
CA VAL A 420 17.21 25.24 -2.95
C VAL A 420 16.42 24.85 -4.19
N LYS A 421 17.04 24.08 -5.09
CA LYS A 421 16.35 23.51 -6.26
C LYS A 421 15.65 22.23 -5.91
N VAL A 422 14.39 22.12 -6.34
CA VAL A 422 13.52 20.95 -6.18
C VAL A 422 12.83 20.65 -7.52
N LEU A 423 12.00 19.62 -7.61
CA LEU A 423 11.44 19.12 -8.87
C LEU A 423 9.93 19.36 -8.97
N LYS A 424 9.49 19.80 -10.16
CA LYS A 424 8.12 20.30 -10.38
C LYS A 424 7.03 19.30 -9.96
N ALA A 425 7.04 18.08 -10.50
CA ALA A 425 5.96 17.11 -10.25
C ALA A 425 5.82 16.71 -8.77
N ALA A 426 6.92 16.56 -8.04
CA ALA A 426 6.90 16.19 -6.63
C ALA A 426 6.47 17.36 -5.74
N ARG A 427 6.97 18.59 -6.01
CA ARG A 427 6.53 19.82 -5.32
C ARG A 427 5.04 20.10 -5.52
N ASP A 428 4.54 20.04 -6.75
CA ASP A 428 3.12 20.28 -7.05
C ASP A 428 2.20 19.27 -6.34
N PHE A 429 2.55 17.98 -6.35
CA PHE A 429 1.81 16.95 -5.62
C PHE A 429 1.76 17.27 -4.11
N ARG A 430 2.92 17.62 -3.53
CA ARG A 430 3.04 17.97 -2.10
C ARG A 430 2.20 19.20 -1.75
N ILE A 431 2.24 20.26 -2.57
CA ILE A 431 1.42 21.47 -2.35
C ILE A 431 -0.08 21.14 -2.46
N ARG A 432 -0.51 20.33 -3.43
CA ARG A 432 -1.92 19.96 -3.58
C ARG A 432 -2.44 19.07 -2.46
N LYS A 433 -1.65 18.10 -1.97
CA LYS A 433 -2.01 17.35 -0.74
C LYS A 433 -2.03 18.25 0.49
N PHE A 434 -1.08 19.18 0.64
CA PHE A 434 -1.11 20.17 1.72
C PHE A 434 -2.37 21.06 1.64
N ARG A 435 -2.82 21.42 0.44
CA ARG A 435 -4.05 22.19 0.19
C ARG A 435 -5.32 21.43 0.58
N GLU A 436 -5.40 20.14 0.29
CA GLU A 436 -6.51 19.28 0.75
C GLU A 436 -6.53 19.19 2.29
N MET A 437 -5.40 18.85 2.92
CA MET A 437 -5.30 18.66 4.37
C MET A 437 -5.49 19.95 5.18
N THR A 438 -5.13 21.11 4.63
CA THR A 438 -5.15 22.41 5.35
C THR A 438 -6.21 23.41 4.86
N GLY A 439 -6.92 23.13 3.77
CA GLY A 439 -7.88 24.05 3.14
C GLY A 439 -7.28 25.34 2.56
N ARG A 440 -5.95 25.54 2.63
CA ARG A 440 -5.26 26.74 2.14
C ARG A 440 -5.20 26.80 0.61
N SER A 441 -5.02 27.99 0.05
CA SER A 441 -4.77 28.14 -1.39
C SER A 441 -3.42 27.54 -1.80
N TYR A 442 -3.30 27.17 -3.08
CA TYR A 442 -2.04 26.66 -3.64
C TYR A 442 -0.97 27.76 -3.54
N GLU A 443 -1.35 29.00 -3.83
CA GLU A 443 -0.50 30.18 -3.87
C GLU A 443 0.07 30.55 -2.50
N GLU A 444 -0.71 30.40 -1.42
CA GLU A 444 -0.19 30.50 -0.05
C GLU A 444 0.88 29.43 0.22
N LEU A 445 0.57 28.16 -0.05
CA LEU A 445 1.43 27.01 0.27
C LEU A 445 2.68 26.89 -0.60
N ASP A 446 2.66 27.43 -1.82
CA ASP A 446 3.85 27.53 -2.69
C ASP A 446 4.75 28.71 -2.29
N SER A 447 4.18 29.76 -1.67
CA SER A 447 4.96 30.92 -1.19
C SER A 447 5.72 30.66 0.13
N MET A 448 5.33 29.63 0.87
CA MET A 448 5.92 29.24 2.15
C MET A 448 7.21 28.41 1.99
N THR A 449 8.15 28.58 2.92
CA THR A 449 9.18 27.55 3.17
C THR A 449 8.52 26.23 3.57
N PHE A 450 9.20 25.11 3.38
CA PHE A 450 8.68 23.81 3.76
C PHE A 450 8.28 23.77 5.25
N ILE A 451 9.08 24.37 6.13
CA ILE A 451 8.81 24.36 7.57
C ILE A 451 7.60 25.22 7.95
N GLU A 452 7.37 26.36 7.28
CA GLU A 452 6.17 27.19 7.45
C GLU A 452 4.91 26.45 6.96
N ALA A 453 5.02 25.73 5.85
CA ALA A 453 3.93 24.93 5.28
C ALA A 453 3.60 23.70 6.17
N ALA A 454 4.62 23.00 6.66
CA ALA A 454 4.48 21.87 7.60
C ALA A 454 3.80 22.31 8.91
N ASN A 455 4.19 23.47 9.46
CA ASN A 455 3.56 24.04 10.65
C ASN A 455 2.06 24.37 10.47
N GLN A 456 1.54 24.44 9.22
CA GLN A 456 0.11 24.62 9.02
C GLN A 456 -0.72 23.39 9.42
N PHE A 457 -0.15 22.18 9.40
CA PHE A 457 -0.86 20.98 9.84
C PHE A 457 -1.23 21.08 11.34
N ASP A 458 -0.30 21.50 12.21
CA ASP A 458 -0.59 21.70 13.63
C ASP A 458 -1.61 22.83 13.88
N VAL A 459 -1.63 23.86 13.03
CA VAL A 459 -2.62 24.95 13.11
C VAL A 459 -4.02 24.45 12.76
N VAL A 460 -4.18 23.69 11.66
CA VAL A 460 -5.50 23.22 11.23
C VAL A 460 -5.98 22.01 12.02
N ALA A 461 -5.08 21.16 12.52
CA ALA A 461 -5.44 20.02 13.38
C ALA A 461 -6.04 20.46 14.74
N ALA A 462 -5.81 21.73 15.13
CA ALA A 462 -6.43 22.38 16.28
C ALA A 462 -7.69 23.23 15.92
N ASP A 463 -8.03 23.35 14.64
CA ASP A 463 -9.25 24.05 14.17
C ASP A 463 -10.37 23.04 13.92
N ASN A 464 -11.52 23.21 14.59
CA ASN A 464 -12.66 22.31 14.43
C ASN A 464 -13.18 22.23 12.98
N SER A 465 -12.92 23.22 12.12
CA SER A 465 -13.42 23.28 10.74
C SER A 465 -12.55 22.58 9.67
N SER A 466 -11.35 22.10 10.03
CA SER A 466 -10.48 21.32 9.13
C SER A 466 -10.92 19.85 8.98
N ILE A 467 -10.30 19.10 8.07
CA ILE A 467 -10.58 17.65 7.88
C ILE A 467 -9.69 16.71 8.73
N ILE A 468 -8.58 17.22 9.30
CA ILE A 468 -7.59 16.41 10.05
C ILE A 468 -7.53 16.74 11.54
N GLU A 469 -7.04 15.79 12.33
CA GLU A 469 -6.64 15.95 13.73
C GLU A 469 -5.25 15.31 13.99
N THR A 470 -4.58 15.72 15.07
CA THR A 470 -3.29 15.15 15.50
C THR A 470 -3.51 13.77 16.12
N TYR A 471 -2.87 12.74 15.57
CA TYR A 471 -3.19 11.36 15.92
C TYR A 471 -2.36 10.83 17.11
N GLU A 472 -2.93 10.89 18.32
CA GLU A 472 -2.32 10.30 19.52
C GLU A 472 -2.30 8.75 19.47
N VAL A 473 -1.24 8.17 18.90
CA VAL A 473 -1.02 6.71 18.88
C VAL A 473 -0.72 6.19 20.29
N LYS A 474 -1.77 5.74 20.98
CA LYS A 474 -1.72 5.25 22.37
C LYS A 474 -1.18 3.83 22.46
N LYS A 475 -0.42 3.55 23.51
CA LYS A 475 0.06 2.19 23.83
C LYS A 475 -1.09 1.35 24.38
N GLN A 476 -1.77 0.61 23.52
CA GLN A 476 -2.72 -0.42 23.94
C GLN A 476 -2.00 -1.68 24.45
N ALA A 477 -2.64 -2.38 25.38
CA ALA A 477 -2.31 -3.76 25.71
C ALA A 477 -3.35 -4.69 25.07
N HIS A 478 -2.91 -5.69 24.30
CA HIS A 478 -3.81 -6.77 23.87
C HIS A 478 -4.41 -7.44 25.11
N GLY A 479 -5.71 -7.24 25.32
CA GLY A 479 -6.44 -7.62 26.52
C GLY A 479 -7.48 -6.59 26.94
N GLU A 480 -7.22 -5.30 26.71
CA GLU A 480 -8.18 -4.21 27.00
C GLU A 480 -9.09 -3.91 25.80
N VAL A 481 -9.85 -4.91 25.36
CA VAL A 481 -11.13 -4.66 24.68
C VAL A 481 -12.12 -4.23 25.76
N ASP A 482 -12.86 -3.13 25.56
CA ASP A 482 -13.82 -2.69 26.56
C ASP A 482 -14.90 -3.76 26.78
N GLY A 483 -15.05 -4.22 28.02
CA GLY A 483 -15.92 -5.33 28.40
C GLY A 483 -17.41 -5.01 28.36
N SER A 484 -17.78 -3.84 27.81
CA SER A 484 -19.15 -3.38 27.63
C SER A 484 -19.91 -4.14 26.53
N ASP A 485 -19.21 -4.61 25.48
CA ASP A 485 -19.84 -5.11 24.25
C ASP A 485 -19.96 -6.66 24.16
N TYR A 486 -19.24 -7.41 25.01
CA TYR A 486 -19.23 -8.88 24.97
C TYR A 486 -19.87 -9.55 26.21
N GLY A 487 -21.10 -10.05 26.01
CA GLY A 487 -21.84 -10.79 27.03
C GLY A 487 -21.22 -12.16 27.35
N LYS A 488 -20.64 -12.29 28.56
CA LYS A 488 -20.29 -13.53 29.31
C LYS A 488 -20.07 -14.81 28.46
N GLN A 489 -18.90 -14.92 27.85
CA GLN A 489 -18.40 -16.13 27.16
C GLN A 489 -17.47 -16.97 28.08
N PRO A 490 -17.19 -18.26 27.75
CA PRO A 490 -16.47 -19.17 28.64
C PRO A 490 -14.94 -19.23 28.45
N ARG A 491 -14.25 -19.70 29.50
CA ARG A 491 -12.78 -19.80 29.65
C ARG A 491 -12.02 -20.39 28.47
N SER A 492 -10.98 -19.68 28.03
CA SER A 492 -10.08 -20.06 26.95
C SER A 492 -8.89 -20.95 27.40
N ARG A 493 -8.10 -21.42 26.42
CA ARG A 493 -6.85 -22.18 26.64
C ARG A 493 -5.80 -21.78 25.61
N ILE A 494 -4.55 -21.64 26.06
CA ILE A 494 -3.40 -21.28 25.22
C ILE A 494 -2.50 -22.51 25.04
N ARG A 495 -2.02 -22.75 23.82
CA ARG A 495 -1.07 -23.82 23.50
C ARG A 495 0.28 -23.22 23.08
N VAL A 496 1.33 -23.62 23.78
CA VAL A 496 2.70 -23.13 23.57
C VAL A 496 3.51 -24.20 22.84
N TYR A 497 4.10 -23.81 21.72
CA TYR A 497 4.88 -24.69 20.86
C TYR A 497 6.35 -24.28 20.88
N GLN A 498 7.23 -25.21 21.25
CA GLN A 498 8.67 -24.98 21.25
C GLN A 498 9.24 -25.41 19.90
N ALA A 499 9.36 -24.45 18.97
CA ALA A 499 10.10 -24.67 17.73
C ALA A 499 11.61 -24.86 18.02
N LEU A 500 12.30 -25.63 17.17
CA LEU A 500 13.74 -25.90 17.28
C LEU A 500 14.56 -24.63 16.94
N HIS A 501 14.74 -23.79 17.96
CA HIS A 501 15.32 -22.45 17.90
C HIS A 501 16.62 -22.35 17.08
N GLU A 502 17.54 -23.31 17.24
CA GLU A 502 18.85 -23.34 16.58
C GLU A 502 18.78 -23.45 15.03
N ARG A 503 17.64 -23.83 14.45
CA ARG A 503 17.49 -23.98 12.99
C ARG A 503 16.75 -22.85 12.28
N TRP A 504 16.29 -21.83 13.01
CA TRP A 504 15.57 -20.70 12.42
C TRP A 504 16.50 -19.52 12.10
N LEU A 505 17.41 -19.18 13.02
CA LEU A 505 18.32 -18.04 12.89
C LEU A 505 19.36 -18.19 11.76
N GLU A 506 19.80 -19.43 11.45
CA GLU A 506 20.76 -19.69 10.37
C GLU A 506 20.20 -19.55 8.94
N ARG A 507 18.90 -19.21 8.75
CA ARG A 507 18.22 -19.35 7.45
C ARG A 507 17.82 -18.06 6.75
N HIS A 508 18.73 -17.09 6.67
CA HIS A 508 18.62 -15.96 5.75
C HIS A 508 19.45 -16.20 4.47
N CYS A 509 18.78 -16.10 3.32
CA CYS A 509 19.31 -16.01 1.95
C CYS A 509 20.27 -17.08 1.37
N HIS A 510 20.72 -18.10 2.11
CA HIS A 510 21.56 -19.18 1.57
C HIS A 510 21.08 -20.59 1.94
N PHE A 511 20.22 -21.20 1.11
CA PHE A 511 19.87 -22.63 1.25
C PHE A 511 20.07 -23.46 -0.02
N THR A 512 20.91 -24.48 0.12
CA THR A 512 21.14 -25.53 -0.87
C THR A 512 19.93 -26.46 -0.99
N GLN A 513 19.73 -27.03 -2.18
CA GLN A 513 18.62 -27.93 -2.48
C GLN A 513 18.62 -29.20 -1.60
N GLY A 514 17.43 -29.71 -1.26
CA GLY A 514 17.26 -31.12 -0.88
C GLY A 514 16.62 -31.45 0.49
N GLN A 515 16.06 -30.49 1.24
CA GLN A 515 15.37 -30.79 2.51
C GLN A 515 13.88 -30.43 2.49
N ARG A 516 13.04 -31.39 2.93
CA ARG A 516 11.57 -31.23 3.11
C ARG A 516 11.27 -30.35 4.32
N LEU A 517 10.25 -29.50 4.22
CA LEU A 517 9.72 -28.71 5.34
C LEU A 517 8.96 -29.59 6.35
N PRO A 518 8.98 -29.26 7.66
CA PRO A 518 8.07 -29.85 8.63
C PRO A 518 6.60 -29.58 8.26
N THR A 519 5.74 -30.53 8.58
CA THR A 519 4.28 -30.40 8.45
C THR A 519 3.62 -30.19 9.81
N PRO A 520 2.34 -29.75 9.88
CA PRO A 520 1.66 -29.57 11.17
C PRO A 520 1.58 -30.84 12.04
N GLY A 521 1.67 -32.03 11.44
CA GLY A 521 1.74 -33.31 12.16
C GLY A 521 3.08 -33.55 12.88
N ASP A 522 4.13 -32.79 12.55
CA ASP A 522 5.45 -32.87 13.18
C ASP A 522 5.59 -31.95 14.42
N LEU A 523 4.52 -31.22 14.79
CA LEU A 523 4.50 -30.25 15.90
C LEU A 523 3.65 -30.74 17.08
N SER A 524 4.31 -31.21 18.15
CA SER A 524 3.66 -31.42 19.44
C SER A 524 3.63 -30.13 20.28
N PRO A 525 2.54 -29.84 21.03
CA PRO A 525 2.53 -28.71 21.96
C PRO A 525 3.46 -29.01 23.14
N PHE A 526 4.42 -28.12 23.38
CA PHE A 526 5.38 -28.23 24.49
C PHE A 526 4.69 -28.05 25.84
N LYS A 527 3.72 -27.12 25.92
CA LYS A 527 2.90 -26.89 27.12
C LYS A 527 1.52 -26.40 26.72
N THR A 528 0.48 -26.78 27.47
CA THR A 528 -0.86 -26.17 27.39
C THR A 528 -1.14 -25.47 28.71
N LEU A 529 -1.62 -24.24 28.65
CA LEU A 529 -2.00 -23.42 29.80
C LEU A 529 -3.49 -23.09 29.69
N THR A 530 -4.21 -23.16 30.81
CA THR A 530 -5.58 -22.62 30.87
C THR A 530 -5.47 -21.19 31.38
N VAL A 531 -6.03 -20.25 30.62
CA VAL A 531 -6.01 -18.83 30.93
C VAL A 531 -7.43 -18.34 30.79
N ASP A 532 -7.93 -17.67 31.82
CA ASP A 532 -9.21 -16.99 31.81
C ASP A 532 -8.87 -15.53 31.49
N VAL A 533 -9.11 -15.09 30.24
CA VAL A 533 -8.67 -13.77 29.76
C VAL A 533 -9.32 -12.60 30.49
N GLN A 534 -10.40 -12.86 31.25
CA GLN A 534 -11.06 -11.90 32.14
C GLN A 534 -10.51 -11.94 33.59
N ASP A 535 -9.55 -12.82 33.90
CA ASP A 535 -8.87 -12.91 35.19
C ASP A 535 -7.35 -12.74 35.02
N GLU A 536 -6.88 -11.51 35.22
CA GLU A 536 -5.47 -11.11 35.19
C GLU A 536 -4.57 -12.02 36.05
N SER A 537 -5.08 -12.59 37.15
CA SER A 537 -4.29 -13.49 38.00
C SER A 537 -3.90 -14.79 37.27
N THR A 538 -4.76 -15.28 36.36
CA THR A 538 -4.46 -16.45 35.52
C THR A 538 -3.50 -16.10 34.38
N VAL A 539 -3.63 -14.91 33.78
CA VAL A 539 -2.69 -14.38 32.77
C VAL A 539 -1.29 -14.23 33.37
N LEU A 540 -1.19 -13.62 34.55
CA LEU A 540 0.06 -13.46 35.30
C LEU A 540 0.62 -14.80 35.78
N GLN A 541 -0.22 -15.81 36.08
CA GLN A 541 0.23 -17.16 36.39
C GLN A 541 0.83 -17.85 35.15
N ALA A 542 0.16 -17.77 34.00
CA ALA A 542 0.68 -18.27 32.73
C ALA A 542 2.02 -17.61 32.34
N ALA A 543 2.13 -16.28 32.51
CA ALA A 543 3.37 -15.55 32.26
C ALA A 543 4.52 -15.99 33.19
N LYS A 544 4.25 -16.23 34.50
CA LYS A 544 5.25 -16.83 35.41
C LYS A 544 5.67 -18.23 34.96
N GLU A 545 4.71 -19.02 34.47
CA GLU A 545 4.92 -20.40 34.02
C GLU A 545 5.58 -20.56 32.65
N LEU A 546 5.81 -19.46 31.93
CA LEU A 546 6.60 -19.36 30.70
C LEU A 546 7.90 -18.56 30.89
N LYS A 547 8.16 -18.02 32.09
CA LYS A 547 9.31 -17.16 32.35
C LYS A 547 10.63 -17.90 32.12
N GLY A 548 11.40 -17.44 31.13
CA GLY A 548 12.68 -18.04 30.73
C GLY A 548 12.56 -19.24 29.78
N ILE A 549 11.36 -19.53 29.27
CA ILE A 549 11.15 -20.51 28.21
C ILE A 549 11.18 -19.77 26.86
N PRO A 550 12.04 -20.16 25.90
CA PRO A 550 12.04 -19.54 24.57
C PRO A 550 10.78 -19.97 23.81
N ILE A 551 9.87 -19.02 23.57
CA ILE A 551 8.63 -19.22 22.82
C ILE A 551 8.93 -18.99 21.34
N GLY A 552 8.78 -20.04 20.52
CA GLY A 552 8.89 -19.93 19.06
C GLY A 552 7.55 -19.73 18.34
N LEU A 553 6.46 -20.16 18.99
CA LEU A 553 5.08 -19.94 18.54
C LEU A 553 4.12 -20.07 19.74
N LEU A 554 3.22 -19.09 19.89
CA LEU A 554 2.15 -19.09 20.87
C LEU A 554 0.80 -19.14 20.14
N ILE A 555 0.04 -20.22 20.28
CA ILE A 555 -1.29 -20.30 19.69
C ILE A 555 -2.33 -20.04 20.78
N ASN A 556 -3.09 -18.96 20.63
CA ASN A 556 -4.31 -18.73 21.39
C ASN A 556 -5.46 -19.51 20.74
N ASN A 557 -6.37 -20.06 21.54
CA ASN A 557 -7.61 -20.69 21.08
C ASN A 557 -8.80 -20.08 21.86
N ALA A 558 -8.83 -18.74 21.93
CA ALA A 558 -9.99 -17.98 22.39
C ALA A 558 -10.88 -17.61 21.18
N ASP A 559 -12.14 -17.29 21.46
CA ASP A 559 -13.08 -16.63 20.54
C ASP A 559 -13.31 -17.34 19.20
N ILE A 560 -13.52 -18.65 19.30
CA ILE A 560 -13.96 -19.57 18.24
C ILE A 560 -15.43 -19.93 18.49
N TYR A 561 -16.34 -19.05 18.04
CA TYR A 561 -17.80 -19.30 18.08
C TYR A 561 -18.60 -18.56 17.01
N THR A 562 -18.31 -18.78 15.72
CA THR A 562 -19.21 -18.35 14.64
C THR A 562 -20.39 -19.31 14.47
N GLY A 563 -21.31 -19.31 15.44
CA GLY A 563 -22.69 -19.75 15.26
C GLY A 563 -23.03 -21.22 15.58
N GLY A 564 -23.96 -21.39 16.54
CA GLY A 564 -24.94 -22.47 16.57
C GLY A 564 -24.49 -23.85 17.06
N ASP A 565 -23.34 -24.34 16.60
CA ASP A 565 -22.98 -25.75 16.75
C ASP A 565 -22.26 -26.10 18.06
N SER A 566 -22.36 -27.38 18.44
CA SER A 566 -21.77 -27.92 19.66
C SER A 566 -20.37 -28.50 19.41
N MET A 567 -19.57 -28.64 20.46
CA MET A 567 -18.26 -29.34 20.39
C MET A 567 -18.37 -30.84 20.02
N ALA A 568 -19.59 -31.39 19.90
CA ALA A 568 -19.86 -32.74 19.40
C ALA A 568 -20.32 -32.78 17.93
N SER A 569 -20.54 -31.61 17.31
CA SER A 569 -20.98 -31.46 15.91
C SER A 569 -20.03 -30.60 15.06
N THR A 570 -19.02 -29.95 15.65
CA THR A 570 -17.94 -29.25 14.94
C THR A 570 -17.24 -30.18 13.93
N ILE A 571 -17.22 -29.78 12.65
CA ILE A 571 -16.52 -30.50 11.58
C ILE A 571 -15.08 -29.99 11.39
N LYS A 572 -14.28 -30.76 10.65
CA LYS A 572 -12.86 -30.46 10.40
C LYS A 572 -12.70 -29.13 9.65
N GLU A 573 -13.59 -28.83 8.72
CA GLU A 573 -13.56 -27.62 7.90
C GLU A 573 -13.74 -26.36 8.77
N SER A 574 -14.61 -26.40 9.79
CA SER A 574 -14.74 -25.32 10.78
C SER A 574 -13.41 -25.08 11.51
N MET A 575 -12.82 -26.15 12.07
CA MET A 575 -11.52 -26.07 12.74
C MET A 575 -10.36 -25.64 11.83
N MET A 576 -10.50 -25.76 10.51
CA MET A 576 -9.51 -25.32 9.52
C MET A 576 -9.70 -23.86 9.10
N LYS A 577 -10.92 -23.30 9.17
CA LYS A 577 -11.16 -21.86 8.96
C LYS A 577 -10.53 -20.99 10.05
N GLU A 578 -10.49 -21.50 11.27
CA GLU A 578 -10.13 -20.74 12.48
C GLU A 578 -8.63 -20.89 12.87
N PHE A 579 -7.77 -21.31 11.95
CA PHE A 579 -6.31 -21.31 12.14
C PHE A 579 -5.71 -19.91 11.93
N GLU A 580 -6.11 -18.95 12.76
CA GLU A 580 -5.40 -17.67 12.81
C GLU A 580 -4.00 -17.90 13.41
N VAL A 581 -2.97 -17.75 12.57
CA VAL A 581 -1.59 -17.92 12.99
C VAL A 581 -1.12 -16.65 13.69
N HIS A 582 -1.48 -16.50 14.97
CA HIS A 582 -0.92 -15.49 15.86
C HIS A 582 0.59 -15.75 16.09
N ALA A 583 1.41 -15.43 15.09
CA ALA A 583 2.86 -15.58 15.12
C ALA A 583 3.49 -14.49 16.00
N ALA A 584 3.32 -14.61 17.31
CA ALA A 584 4.16 -13.91 18.28
C ALA A 584 5.61 -14.41 18.17
N GLY A 585 6.38 -13.80 17.27
CA GLY A 585 7.83 -13.94 17.22
C GLY A 585 8.46 -13.46 18.53
N PRO A 586 9.64 -13.99 18.91
CA PRO A 586 10.28 -13.64 20.17
C PRO A 586 10.76 -12.17 20.20
N LEU A 587 10.78 -11.63 21.43
CA LEU A 587 11.42 -10.39 21.84
C LEU A 587 12.96 -10.48 21.80
#